data_AF-A0A8H7GJN4-F1
#
_entry.id   AF-A0A8H7GJN4-F1
#
_cell.length_a   1.000
_cell.length_b   1.000
_cell.length_c   1.000
_cell.angle_alpha   90.00
_cell.angle_beta   90.00
_cell.angle_gamma   90.00
#
_symmetry.space_group_name_H-M   'P 1'
#
loop_
_entity.id
_entity.type
_entity.pdbx_description
1 polymer ?
#
loop_
_entity_poly.entity_id
_entity_poly.type
_entity_poly.pdbx_seq_one_letter_code
_entity_poly.pdbx_strand_id
1 'polypeptide(L)'
;MPFTESCRRWDLKGSVLHVECLLADGITWKHSTIDLNSCIGNIDGELHWDKHDFLKTAQHHKAHLEATFLVARCQKAHSTEYTLSRLDLAARLRNDNGVLVVIAHSEKLSMMLTEVPWMKFRVVAEPDFSVFTTHPVMKHTMARIAETTVDHVTKQMSSIIALAIESATIAVTASAMEHVSQSMEVMLSSIGGETTAHIDRSASHAQHLHKLDHFGQHAGHIHTLEKEHHLSTESEKHLVLLSVISSGYFCSASR
;
A
#
# COMPACT_ATOMS: atom_id res chain seq x y z
N MET A 1 -4.83 18.24 -6.49
CA MET A 1 -3.78 18.27 -5.45
C MET A 1 -4.31 17.64 -4.15
N PRO A 2 -3.46 17.08 -3.26
CA PRO A 2 -3.89 16.60 -1.95
C PRO A 2 -4.59 17.70 -1.15
N PHE A 3 -5.71 17.37 -0.51
CA PHE A 3 -6.49 18.32 0.29
C PHE A 3 -5.65 18.95 1.41
N THR A 4 -4.85 18.15 2.10
CA THR A 4 -4.05 18.57 3.27
C THR A 4 -3.00 19.63 2.96
N GLU A 5 -2.48 19.65 1.73
CA GLU A 5 -1.41 20.56 1.29
C GLU A 5 -1.94 21.82 0.60
N SER A 6 -3.11 21.70 -0.04
CA SER A 6 -3.64 22.72 -0.94
C SER A 6 -4.94 23.36 -0.45
N CYS A 7 -5.35 23.05 0.78
CA CYS A 7 -6.49 23.64 1.46
C CYS A 7 -6.09 24.12 2.86
N ARG A 8 -6.83 25.10 3.40
CA ARG A 8 -6.65 25.59 4.78
C ARG A 8 -7.96 26.09 5.37
N ARG A 9 -7.94 26.34 6.68
CA ARG A 9 -9.08 26.91 7.45
C ARG A 9 -10.38 26.16 7.17
N TRP A 10 -10.34 24.84 7.34
CA TRP A 10 -11.54 24.03 7.21
C TRP A 10 -12.36 24.06 8.49
N ASP A 11 -13.66 24.21 8.32
CA ASP A 11 -14.65 24.26 9.40
C ASP A 11 -15.90 23.49 8.99
N LEU A 12 -16.51 22.79 9.93
CA LEU A 12 -17.71 21.97 9.67
C LEU A 12 -18.93 22.63 10.31
N LYS A 13 -19.89 23.02 9.49
CA LYS A 13 -21.16 23.60 9.94
C LYS A 13 -22.29 22.64 9.57
N GLY A 14 -22.69 21.81 10.54
CA GLY A 14 -23.65 20.73 10.29
C GLY A 14 -23.04 19.67 9.38
N SER A 15 -23.58 19.55 8.15
CA SER A 15 -23.05 18.64 7.12
C SER A 15 -22.07 19.32 6.16
N VAL A 16 -22.01 20.65 6.16
CA VAL A 16 -21.31 21.41 5.14
C VAL A 16 -19.89 21.72 5.61
N LEU A 17 -18.92 21.20 4.87
CA LEU A 17 -17.52 21.49 5.05
C LEU A 17 -17.18 22.78 4.29
N HIS A 18 -16.74 23.78 5.04
CA HIS A 18 -16.24 25.05 4.52
C HIS A 18 -14.72 25.02 4.48
N VAL A 19 -14.10 25.48 3.41
CA VAL A 19 -12.64 25.45 3.25
C VAL A 19 -12.13 26.59 2.36
N GLU A 20 -10.87 27.00 2.53
CA GLU A 20 -10.15 27.81 1.55
C GLU A 20 -9.21 26.92 0.72
N CYS A 21 -9.39 26.88 -0.59
CA CYS A 21 -8.61 26.08 -1.54
C CYS A 21 -7.69 26.98 -2.38
N LEU A 22 -6.47 26.52 -2.62
CA LEU A 22 -5.49 27.18 -3.51
C LEU A 22 -5.91 27.06 -4.98
N LEU A 23 -5.85 28.14 -5.76
CA LEU A 23 -6.05 28.08 -7.20
C LEU A 23 -4.81 27.51 -7.92
N ALA A 24 -4.95 27.19 -9.21
CA ALA A 24 -3.86 26.74 -10.06
C ALA A 24 -2.72 27.76 -10.21
N ASP A 25 -2.95 29.03 -9.88
CA ASP A 25 -1.90 30.06 -9.85
C ASP A 25 -0.91 29.88 -8.69
N GLY A 26 -1.23 29.01 -7.72
CA GLY A 26 -0.39 28.72 -6.56
C GLY A 26 -0.30 29.84 -5.52
N ILE A 27 -1.06 30.93 -5.69
CA ILE A 27 -0.98 32.13 -4.85
C ILE A 27 -2.34 32.50 -4.27
N THR A 28 -3.39 32.44 -5.10
CA THR A 28 -4.72 32.90 -4.73
C THR A 28 -5.49 31.80 -4.02
N TRP A 29 -6.22 32.18 -2.97
CA TRP A 29 -7.07 31.28 -2.21
C TRP A 29 -8.54 31.61 -2.48
N LYS A 30 -9.35 30.58 -2.72
CA LYS A 30 -10.79 30.70 -2.96
C LYS A 30 -11.56 29.89 -1.94
N HIS A 31 -12.65 30.47 -1.44
CA HIS A 31 -13.57 29.75 -0.58
C HIS A 31 -14.35 28.70 -1.37
N SER A 32 -14.37 27.48 -0.86
CA SER A 32 -15.14 26.36 -1.41
C SER A 32 -15.91 25.68 -0.30
N THR A 33 -17.05 25.09 -0.65
CA THR A 33 -17.91 24.35 0.28
C THR A 33 -18.31 23.03 -0.34
N ILE A 34 -18.47 22.00 0.49
CA ILE A 34 -19.05 20.72 0.06
C ILE A 34 -19.96 20.17 1.14
N ASP A 35 -21.11 19.62 0.73
CA ASP A 35 -22.01 18.93 1.64
C ASP A 35 -21.57 17.47 1.80
N LEU A 36 -21.11 17.12 3.00
CA LEU A 36 -20.65 15.76 3.32
C LEU A 36 -21.80 14.75 3.36
N ASN A 37 -23.05 15.16 3.57
CA ASN A 37 -24.19 14.24 3.47
C ASN A 37 -24.39 13.71 2.05
N SER A 38 -23.86 14.40 1.04
CA SER A 38 -23.96 13.94 -0.35
C SER A 38 -23.05 12.75 -0.66
N CYS A 39 -22.01 12.52 0.14
CA CYS A 39 -20.96 11.53 -0.16
C CYS A 39 -20.56 10.64 1.01
N ILE A 40 -21.07 10.92 2.22
CA ILE A 40 -20.84 10.12 3.42
C ILE A 40 -22.18 9.69 4.00
N GLY A 41 -22.25 8.41 4.37
CA GLY A 41 -23.39 7.80 5.05
C GLY A 41 -22.93 6.97 6.24
N ASN A 42 -23.90 6.50 7.02
CA ASN A 42 -23.68 5.62 8.15
C ASN A 42 -24.14 4.19 7.81
N ILE A 43 -23.28 3.21 8.02
CA ILE A 43 -23.59 1.79 7.92
C ILE A 43 -23.29 1.16 9.28
N ASP A 44 -24.35 0.76 9.98
CA ASP A 44 -24.26 0.09 11.28
C ASP A 44 -23.34 0.75 12.32
N GLY A 45 -23.37 2.09 12.40
CA GLY A 45 -22.57 2.87 13.33
C GLY A 45 -21.21 3.29 12.79
N GLU A 46 -20.86 2.92 11.55
CA GLU A 46 -19.61 3.29 10.88
C GLU A 46 -19.85 4.28 9.73
N LEU A 47 -18.98 5.27 9.61
CA LEU A 47 -19.01 6.25 8.52
C LEU A 47 -18.36 5.64 7.26
N HIS A 48 -19.08 5.68 6.15
CA HIS A 48 -18.60 5.20 4.86
C HIS A 48 -18.74 6.25 3.77
N TRP A 49 -17.74 6.29 2.90
CA TRP A 49 -17.77 7.01 1.63
C TRP A 49 -18.78 6.37 0.65
N ASP A 50 -19.19 7.15 -0.36
CA ASP A 50 -20.13 6.74 -1.42
C ASP A 50 -21.51 6.33 -0.89
N LYS A 51 -21.86 6.82 0.29
CA LYS A 51 -23.18 6.71 0.90
C LYS A 51 -23.74 8.11 1.13
N HIS A 52 -24.94 8.19 1.69
CA HIS A 52 -25.62 9.47 1.86
C HIS A 52 -26.20 9.63 3.27
N ASP A 53 -26.45 10.88 3.64
CA ASP A 53 -27.24 11.27 4.80
C ASP A 53 -26.74 10.75 6.16
N PHE A 54 -25.42 10.70 6.40
CA PHE A 54 -24.89 10.24 7.69
C PHE A 54 -25.49 10.99 8.89
N LEU A 55 -25.78 12.29 8.74
CA LEU A 55 -26.36 13.11 9.81
C LEU A 55 -27.75 12.67 10.27
N LYS A 56 -28.57 12.05 9.42
CA LYS A 56 -29.91 11.56 9.83
C LYS A 56 -29.83 10.55 10.97
N THR A 57 -28.75 9.78 11.00
CA THR A 57 -28.51 8.71 11.97
C THR A 57 -27.38 9.04 12.95
N ALA A 58 -26.75 10.19 12.80
CA ALA A 58 -25.72 10.68 13.71
C ALA A 58 -26.33 11.69 14.68
N GLN A 59 -25.73 11.81 15.86
CA GLN A 59 -26.09 12.90 16.77
C GLN A 59 -25.63 14.23 16.16
N HIS A 60 -26.57 14.99 15.58
CA HIS A 60 -26.34 16.25 14.85
C HIS A 60 -25.37 17.22 15.54
N HIS A 61 -25.38 17.27 16.87
CA HIS A 61 -24.55 18.18 17.67
C HIS A 61 -23.15 17.66 18.02
N LYS A 62 -22.77 16.46 17.56
CA LYS A 62 -21.49 15.82 17.89
C LYS A 62 -20.60 15.51 16.69
N ALA A 63 -21.06 15.79 15.47
CA ALA A 63 -20.19 15.73 14.30
C ALA A 63 -19.21 16.90 14.35
N HIS A 64 -17.92 16.59 14.33
CA HIS A 64 -16.84 17.60 14.32
C HIS A 64 -15.65 17.08 13.53
N LEU A 65 -14.72 17.98 13.24
CA LEU A 65 -13.46 17.64 12.59
C LEU A 65 -12.34 17.53 13.63
N GLU A 66 -11.57 16.45 13.53
CA GLU A 66 -10.33 16.28 14.26
C GLU A 66 -9.19 16.19 13.23
N ALA A 67 -8.50 17.32 13.00
CA ALA A 67 -7.56 17.49 11.89
C ALA A 67 -8.19 17.19 10.52
N THR A 68 -7.92 16.03 9.92
CA THR A 68 -8.49 15.57 8.64
C THR A 68 -9.62 14.55 8.82
N PHE A 69 -9.90 14.12 10.04
CA PHE A 69 -10.90 13.10 10.31
C PHE A 69 -12.25 13.74 10.60
N LEU A 70 -13.30 13.26 9.93
CA LEU A 70 -14.67 13.47 10.35
C LEU A 70 -14.98 12.50 11.48
N VAL A 71 -15.32 13.04 12.65
CA VAL A 71 -15.66 12.26 13.83
C VAL A 71 -17.13 12.48 14.15
N ALA A 72 -17.92 11.40 14.19
CA ALA A 72 -19.33 11.46 14.53
C ALA A 72 -19.77 10.24 15.35
N ARG A 73 -20.78 10.44 16.21
CA ARG A 73 -21.46 9.33 16.91
C ARG A 73 -22.66 8.89 16.08
N CYS A 74 -22.56 7.69 15.51
CA CYS A 74 -23.49 7.14 14.55
C CYS A 74 -24.29 5.99 15.18
N GLN A 75 -25.58 5.92 14.88
CA GLN A 75 -26.47 4.88 15.38
C GLN A 75 -26.28 3.57 14.61
N LYS A 76 -26.28 2.43 15.31
CA LYS A 76 -26.30 1.09 14.69
C LYS A 76 -27.66 0.79 14.06
N ALA A 77 -27.72 -0.02 12.99
CA ALA A 77 -28.90 -0.19 12.14
C ALA A 77 -30.12 -0.81 12.86
N HIS A 78 -29.87 -1.53 13.96
CA HIS A 78 -30.91 -2.25 14.72
C HIS A 78 -30.82 -2.01 16.24
N SER A 79 -30.14 -0.95 16.66
CA SER A 79 -29.95 -0.64 18.07
C SER A 79 -30.13 0.85 18.33
N THR A 80 -30.44 1.18 19.58
CA THR A 80 -30.37 2.55 20.08
C THR A 80 -28.95 2.92 20.53
N GLU A 81 -28.00 1.99 20.38
CA GLU A 81 -26.59 2.20 20.66
C GLU A 81 -25.94 3.09 19.59
N TYR A 82 -25.05 3.96 20.06
CA TYR A 82 -24.27 4.85 19.21
C TYR A 82 -22.79 4.51 19.32
N THR A 83 -22.14 4.31 18.19
CA THR A 83 -20.70 4.08 18.09
C THR A 83 -20.01 5.35 17.63
N LEU A 84 -18.83 5.63 18.19
CA LEU A 84 -17.97 6.71 17.71
C LEU A 84 -17.23 6.21 16.46
N SER A 85 -17.48 6.85 15.32
CA SER A 85 -16.82 6.53 14.06
C SER A 85 -15.97 7.70 13.59
N ARG A 86 -14.83 7.37 12.97
CA ARG A 86 -13.85 8.30 12.42
C ARG A 86 -13.64 7.96 10.96
N LEU A 87 -13.76 8.95 10.08
CA LEU A 87 -13.53 8.81 8.65
C LEU A 87 -12.48 9.81 8.18
N ASP A 88 -11.39 9.34 7.58
CA ASP A 88 -10.38 10.24 7.04
C ASP A 88 -10.86 10.94 5.77
N LEU A 89 -11.02 12.26 5.82
CA LEU A 89 -11.41 13.09 4.69
C LEU A 89 -10.29 13.22 3.65
N ALA A 90 -9.02 13.14 4.08
CA ALA A 90 -7.87 13.27 3.19
C ALA A 90 -7.77 12.10 2.20
N ALA A 91 -8.37 10.94 2.51
CA ALA A 91 -8.43 9.80 1.62
C ALA A 91 -9.02 10.17 0.24
N ARG A 92 -10.13 10.93 0.23
CA ARG A 92 -10.91 11.18 -1.01
C ARG A 92 -11.08 12.63 -1.40
N LEU A 93 -10.93 13.59 -0.48
CA LEU A 93 -11.04 15.00 -0.82
C LEU A 93 -9.80 15.48 -1.57
N ARG A 94 -10.02 16.26 -2.63
CA ARG A 94 -8.96 16.92 -3.40
C ARG A 94 -9.35 18.35 -3.71
N ASN A 95 -8.33 19.17 -3.90
CA ASN A 95 -8.49 20.48 -4.51
C ASN A 95 -8.28 20.36 -6.03
N ASP A 96 -9.27 20.81 -6.78
CA ASP A 96 -9.24 21.02 -8.22
C ASP A 96 -9.43 22.52 -8.52
N ASN A 97 -8.32 23.22 -8.77
CA ASN A 97 -8.28 24.64 -9.12
C ASN A 97 -9.16 25.56 -8.24
N GLY A 98 -9.03 25.43 -6.91
CA GLY A 98 -9.80 26.23 -5.96
C GLY A 98 -11.22 25.72 -5.71
N VAL A 99 -11.56 24.53 -6.18
CA VAL A 99 -12.82 23.83 -5.92
C VAL A 99 -12.54 22.52 -5.20
N LEU A 100 -13.21 22.31 -4.07
CA LEU A 100 -13.11 21.06 -3.31
C LEU A 100 -13.96 19.99 -4.00
N VAL A 101 -13.34 18.87 -4.38
CA VAL A 101 -13.99 17.75 -5.06
C VAL A 101 -13.74 16.44 -4.33
N VAL A 102 -14.69 15.51 -4.40
CA VAL A 102 -14.54 14.13 -3.89
C VAL A 102 -14.10 13.26 -5.05
N ILE A 103 -12.99 12.53 -4.89
CA ILE A 103 -12.67 11.45 -5.82
C ILE A 103 -13.60 10.28 -5.52
N ALA A 104 -14.45 9.95 -6.49
CA ALA A 104 -15.20 8.70 -6.46
C ALA A 104 -14.26 7.54 -6.78
N HIS A 105 -14.08 6.62 -5.82
CA HIS A 105 -13.58 5.29 -6.16
C HIS A 105 -14.76 4.52 -6.73
N SER A 106 -14.83 4.42 -8.05
CA SER A 106 -15.78 3.51 -8.65
C SER A 106 -15.35 2.10 -8.29
N GLU A 107 -16.10 1.42 -7.41
CA GLU A 107 -15.91 0.00 -7.12
C GLU A 107 -15.93 -0.82 -8.42
N LYS A 108 -16.72 -0.38 -9.41
CA LYS A 108 -16.73 -0.96 -10.74
C LYS A 108 -15.40 -0.77 -11.48
N LEU A 109 -14.76 0.40 -11.41
CA LEU A 109 -13.42 0.60 -11.97
C LEU A 109 -12.36 -0.15 -11.16
N SER A 110 -12.45 -0.17 -9.83
CA SER A 110 -11.57 -0.96 -8.99
C SER A 110 -11.69 -2.44 -9.32
N MET A 111 -12.91 -2.98 -9.45
CA MET A 111 -13.20 -4.34 -9.89
C MET A 111 -12.73 -4.56 -11.34
N MET A 112 -12.91 -3.60 -12.26
CA MET A 112 -12.34 -3.71 -13.62
C MET A 112 -10.81 -3.68 -13.65
N LEU A 113 -10.15 -3.13 -12.62
CA LEU A 113 -8.69 -3.03 -12.49
C LEU A 113 -8.08 -4.12 -11.59
N THR A 114 -8.84 -4.73 -10.67
CA THR A 114 -8.42 -5.84 -9.81
C THR A 114 -8.91 -7.19 -10.33
N GLU A 115 -10.09 -7.26 -10.93
CA GLU A 115 -10.46 -8.29 -11.90
C GLU A 115 -9.84 -7.93 -13.26
N VAL A 116 -8.52 -8.01 -13.29
CA VAL A 116 -7.80 -8.27 -14.53
C VAL A 116 -7.49 -9.78 -14.60
N PRO A 117 -8.47 -10.67 -14.91
CA PRO A 117 -8.20 -12.04 -15.40
C PRO A 117 -7.29 -12.09 -16.65
N TRP A 118 -6.84 -10.93 -17.12
CA TRP A 118 -6.18 -10.67 -18.38
C TRP A 118 -4.89 -9.85 -18.18
N MET A 119 -4.02 -10.34 -17.30
CA MET A 119 -2.59 -10.48 -17.67
C MET A 119 -2.43 -11.51 -18.82
N LYS A 120 -3.35 -11.50 -19.77
CA LYS A 120 -3.19 -11.86 -21.17
C LYS A 120 -3.14 -10.51 -21.88
N PHE A 121 -1.95 -9.94 -21.96
CA PHE A 121 -1.63 -9.00 -23.03
C PHE A 121 -1.81 -9.75 -24.35
N ARG A 122 -3.03 -9.81 -24.88
CA ARG A 122 -3.22 -10.03 -26.30
C ARG A 122 -3.08 -8.65 -26.91
N VAL A 123 -1.88 -8.38 -27.44
CA VAL A 123 -1.67 -7.31 -28.40
C VAL A 123 -2.60 -7.62 -29.59
N VAL A 124 -3.85 -7.19 -29.51
CA VAL A 124 -4.78 -7.17 -30.65
C VAL A 124 -4.62 -5.80 -31.28
N ALA A 125 -3.44 -5.58 -31.84
CA ALA A 125 -3.49 -5.27 -33.25
C ALA A 125 -3.56 -6.65 -33.91
N GLU A 126 -4.74 -7.10 -34.32
CA GLU A 126 -4.79 -7.78 -35.60
C GLU A 126 -4.85 -6.63 -36.61
N PRO A 127 -3.73 -6.07 -37.11
CA PRO A 127 -3.78 -5.48 -38.44
C PRO A 127 -4.41 -6.53 -39.33
N ASP A 128 -5.36 -6.13 -40.14
CA ASP A 128 -5.85 -6.98 -41.20
C ASP A 128 -4.66 -7.27 -42.15
N PHE A 129 -3.93 -8.34 -41.82
CA PHE A 129 -2.71 -8.76 -42.49
C PHE A 129 -3.00 -9.61 -43.71
N SER A 130 -4.27 -9.81 -44.06
CA SER A 130 -4.67 -10.47 -45.30
C SER A 130 -3.96 -9.84 -46.52
N VAL A 131 -3.64 -8.54 -46.45
CA VAL A 131 -2.92 -7.79 -47.50
C VAL A 131 -1.39 -8.00 -47.48
N PHE A 132 -0.78 -8.33 -46.34
CA PHE A 132 0.69 -8.46 -46.20
C PHE A 132 1.19 -9.91 -46.10
N THR A 133 0.27 -10.86 -45.94
CA THR A 133 0.55 -12.31 -45.82
C THR A 133 1.02 -12.96 -47.12
N THR A 134 0.93 -12.27 -48.26
CA THR A 134 1.37 -12.80 -49.55
C THR A 134 2.90 -12.82 -49.70
N HIS A 135 3.64 -12.03 -48.90
CA HIS A 135 5.10 -11.94 -49.02
C HIS A 135 5.83 -12.70 -47.90
N PRO A 136 6.60 -13.77 -48.20
CA PRO A 136 7.19 -14.67 -47.18
C PRO A 136 8.19 -13.97 -46.25
N VAL A 137 8.91 -12.95 -46.75
CA VAL A 137 9.86 -12.17 -45.94
C VAL A 137 9.14 -11.33 -44.89
N MET A 138 7.95 -10.78 -45.22
CA MET A 138 7.19 -9.95 -44.28
C MET A 138 6.64 -10.80 -43.14
N LYS A 139 6.11 -11.98 -43.45
CA LYS A 139 5.63 -12.96 -42.45
C LYS A 139 6.72 -13.34 -41.45
N HIS A 140 7.93 -13.63 -41.92
CA HIS A 140 9.05 -14.00 -41.06
C HIS A 140 9.52 -12.84 -40.16
N THR A 141 9.62 -11.64 -40.73
CA THR A 141 10.03 -10.45 -39.97
C THR A 141 9.02 -10.09 -38.89
N MET A 142 7.72 -10.16 -39.19
CA MET A 142 6.68 -9.85 -38.21
C MET A 142 6.57 -10.91 -37.11
N ALA A 143 6.73 -12.19 -37.46
CA ALA A 143 6.83 -13.25 -36.46
C ALA A 143 8.00 -13.00 -35.49
N ARG A 144 9.17 -12.61 -36.02
CA ARG A 144 10.34 -12.26 -35.19
C ARG A 144 10.11 -11.04 -34.32
N ILE A 145 9.49 -9.97 -34.85
CA ILE A 145 9.20 -8.77 -34.05
C ILE A 145 8.20 -9.09 -32.94
N ALA A 146 7.16 -9.87 -33.23
CA ALA A 146 6.19 -10.28 -32.22
C ALA A 146 6.87 -11.12 -31.13
N GLU A 147 7.69 -12.09 -31.52
CA GLU A 147 8.44 -12.95 -30.59
C GLU A 147 9.42 -12.14 -29.72
N THR A 148 10.22 -11.25 -30.33
CA THR A 148 11.17 -10.43 -29.56
C THR A 148 10.48 -9.42 -28.64
N THR A 149 9.34 -8.87 -29.05
CA THR A 149 8.58 -7.92 -28.23
C THR A 149 7.95 -8.63 -27.04
N VAL A 150 7.36 -9.81 -27.24
CA VAL A 150 6.80 -10.61 -26.15
C VAL A 150 7.90 -11.01 -25.17
N ASP A 151 9.04 -11.48 -25.66
CA ASP A 151 10.15 -11.92 -24.81
C ASP A 151 10.75 -10.76 -24.03
N HIS A 152 10.90 -9.59 -24.66
CA HIS A 152 11.41 -8.38 -24.02
C HIS A 152 10.46 -7.84 -22.94
N VAL A 153 9.17 -7.70 -23.26
CA VAL A 153 8.16 -7.20 -22.31
C VAL A 153 8.00 -8.16 -21.14
N THR A 154 8.00 -9.47 -21.40
CA THR A 154 7.87 -10.49 -20.34
C THR A 154 9.05 -10.43 -19.36
N LYS A 155 10.29 -10.30 -19.88
CA LYS A 155 11.50 -10.17 -19.04
C LYS A 155 11.57 -8.85 -18.28
N GLN A 156 11.23 -7.74 -18.94
CA GLN A 156 11.25 -6.43 -18.29
C GLN A 156 10.19 -6.36 -17.18
N MET A 157 8.99 -6.87 -17.47
CA MET A 157 7.87 -6.78 -16.53
C MET A 157 8.04 -7.73 -15.35
N SER A 158 8.57 -8.94 -15.57
CA SER A 158 8.88 -9.86 -14.46
C SER A 158 9.93 -9.28 -13.51
N SER A 159 10.96 -8.61 -14.04
CA SER A 159 11.98 -7.95 -13.23
C SER A 159 11.41 -6.79 -12.40
N ILE A 160 10.58 -5.93 -13.00
CA ILE A 160 9.94 -4.82 -12.29
C ILE A 160 9.02 -5.32 -11.17
N ILE A 161 8.23 -6.36 -11.45
CA ILE A 161 7.34 -6.96 -10.45
C ILE A 161 8.13 -7.56 -9.30
N ALA A 162 9.22 -8.28 -9.58
CA ALA A 162 10.08 -8.85 -8.53
C ALA A 162 10.63 -7.78 -7.59
N LEU A 163 11.15 -6.67 -8.13
CA LEU A 163 11.66 -5.54 -7.34
C LEU A 163 10.56 -4.87 -6.51
N ALA A 164 9.36 -4.71 -7.08
CA ALA A 164 8.24 -4.13 -6.36
C ALA A 164 7.78 -5.00 -5.18
N ILE A 165 7.75 -6.32 -5.35
CA ILE A 165 7.41 -7.27 -4.28
C ILE A 165 8.45 -7.26 -3.17
N GLU A 166 9.74 -7.23 -3.51
CA GLU A 166 10.82 -7.14 -2.53
C GLU A 166 10.71 -5.85 -1.69
N SER A 167 10.52 -4.71 -2.35
CA SER A 167 10.31 -3.42 -1.68
C SER A 167 9.08 -3.42 -0.77
N ALA A 168 7.96 -3.98 -1.24
CA ALA A 168 6.74 -4.09 -0.44
C ALA A 168 6.94 -4.99 0.79
N THR A 169 7.66 -6.10 0.64
CA THR A 169 7.94 -7.04 1.75
C THR A 169 8.75 -6.35 2.85
N ILE A 170 9.77 -5.56 2.48
CA ILE A 170 10.56 -4.78 3.42
C ILE A 170 9.68 -3.76 4.15
N ALA A 171 8.85 -3.01 3.41
CA ALA A 171 7.99 -1.97 3.99
C ALA A 171 6.94 -2.55 4.96
N VAL A 172 6.30 -3.66 4.59
CA VAL A 172 5.31 -4.34 5.44
C VAL A 172 5.97 -4.91 6.70
N THR A 173 7.15 -5.51 6.58
CA THR A 173 7.87 -6.06 7.73
C THR A 173 8.27 -4.95 8.70
N ALA A 174 8.80 -3.83 8.19
CA ALA A 174 9.13 -2.67 9.01
C ALA A 174 7.89 -2.10 9.73
N SER A 175 6.78 -1.92 9.01
CA SER A 175 5.52 -1.44 9.58
C SER A 175 4.94 -2.40 10.63
N ALA A 176 5.01 -3.70 10.40
CA ALA A 176 4.54 -4.70 11.36
C ALA A 176 5.40 -4.69 12.64
N MET A 177 6.72 -4.59 12.51
CA MET A 177 7.63 -4.48 13.66
C MET A 177 7.38 -3.20 14.45
N GLU A 178 7.15 -2.08 13.78
CA GLU A 178 6.81 -0.81 14.43
C GLU A 178 5.48 -0.90 15.18
N HIS A 179 4.46 -1.48 14.55
CA HIS A 179 3.16 -1.70 15.19
C HIS A 179 3.26 -2.60 16.43
N VAL A 180 4.05 -3.69 16.36
CA VAL A 180 4.30 -4.56 17.53
C VAL A 180 5.02 -3.78 18.63
N SER A 181 6.01 -2.95 18.30
CA SER A 181 6.73 -2.12 19.27
C SER A 181 5.79 -1.14 19.97
N GLN A 182 4.97 -0.40 19.21
CA GLN A 182 4.00 0.54 19.76
C GLN A 182 2.94 -0.17 20.61
N SER A 183 2.45 -1.32 20.16
CA SER A 183 1.48 -2.11 20.92
C SER A 183 2.06 -2.66 22.22
N MET A 184 3.35 -3.04 22.24
CA MET A 184 4.05 -3.49 23.45
C MET A 184 4.28 -2.33 24.43
N GLU A 185 4.59 -1.13 23.95
CA GLU A 185 4.74 0.08 24.78
C GLU A 185 3.41 0.49 25.44
N VAL A 186 2.30 0.43 24.70
CA VAL A 186 0.96 0.68 25.24
C VAL A 186 0.59 -0.37 26.29
N MET A 187 0.94 -1.63 26.08
CA MET A 187 0.70 -2.69 27.07
C MET A 187 1.53 -2.46 28.35
N LEU A 188 2.82 -2.14 28.22
CA LEU A 188 3.69 -1.86 29.37
C LEU A 188 3.24 -0.64 30.17
N SER A 189 2.78 0.41 29.49
CA SER A 189 2.23 1.60 30.15
C SER A 189 0.89 1.32 30.87
N SER A 190 0.05 0.41 30.35
CA SER A 190 -1.17 -0.02 31.04
C SER A 190 -0.90 -0.87 32.29
N ILE A 191 0.17 -1.66 32.31
CA ILE A 191 0.55 -2.51 33.45
C ILE A 191 1.19 -1.68 34.57
N GLY A 192 1.83 -0.55 34.25
CA GLY A 192 2.44 0.36 35.23
C GLY A 192 1.46 1.18 36.08
N GLY A 193 0.15 1.11 35.82
CA GLY A 193 -0.88 1.88 36.54
C GLY A 193 -1.47 1.22 37.79
N GLU A 194 -1.31 -0.10 37.94
CA GLU A 194 -1.90 -0.85 39.05
C GLU A 194 -0.90 -1.87 39.59
N THR A 195 0.06 -1.43 40.41
CA THR A 195 0.55 -2.09 41.64
C THR A 195 1.91 -1.53 42.03
N THR A 196 1.94 -0.85 43.18
CA THR A 196 3.16 -0.70 43.98
C THR A 196 3.57 -2.06 44.52
N ALA A 197 4.43 -2.79 43.81
CA ALA A 197 5.38 -3.74 44.41
C ALA A 197 6.38 -4.26 43.35
N HIS A 198 7.64 -3.84 43.49
CA HIS A 198 8.84 -4.59 43.16
C HIS A 198 8.78 -5.54 41.95
N ILE A 199 9.25 -5.09 40.78
CA ILE A 199 9.88 -5.96 39.80
C ILE A 199 11.18 -5.29 39.34
N ASP A 200 12.27 -6.01 39.54
CA ASP A 200 13.64 -5.60 39.25
C ASP A 200 13.82 -5.16 37.80
N ARG A 201 14.54 -4.04 37.66
CA ARG A 201 15.19 -3.66 36.41
C ARG A 201 16.21 -4.75 36.03
N SER A 202 15.83 -5.65 35.13
CA SER A 202 16.80 -6.39 34.33
C SER A 202 16.95 -5.72 32.97
N ALA A 203 17.85 -4.74 32.96
CA ALA A 203 18.61 -4.42 31.76
C ALA A 203 19.54 -5.60 31.46
N SER A 204 19.53 -6.10 30.21
CA SER A 204 20.67 -6.75 29.51
C SER A 204 20.18 -7.79 28.49
N HIS A 205 19.84 -7.34 27.28
CA HIS A 205 19.94 -8.18 26.07
C HIS A 205 21.27 -7.92 25.35
N ALA A 206 22.33 -7.67 26.12
CA ALA A 206 23.72 -7.60 25.65
C ALA A 206 24.58 -8.77 26.19
N GLN A 207 23.98 -9.73 26.91
CA GLN A 207 24.68 -10.87 27.51
C GLN A 207 24.23 -12.25 27.00
N HIS A 208 23.49 -12.31 25.88
CA HIS A 208 23.16 -13.58 25.22
C HIS A 208 23.86 -13.73 23.85
N LEU A 209 25.14 -13.33 23.78
CA LEU A 209 26.01 -13.58 22.61
C LEU A 209 27.41 -14.05 23.03
N HIS A 210 27.52 -14.72 24.18
CA HIS A 210 28.75 -15.38 24.63
C HIS A 210 28.44 -16.78 25.16
N LYS A 211 28.01 -17.69 24.27
CA LYS A 211 28.00 -19.13 24.56
C LYS A 211 27.82 -19.99 23.31
N LEU A 212 28.56 -19.69 22.24
CA LEU A 212 28.79 -20.61 21.12
C LEU A 212 30.14 -20.27 20.47
N ASP A 213 31.20 -20.25 21.28
CA ASP A 213 32.57 -20.32 20.75
C ASP A 213 33.51 -20.80 21.85
N HIS A 214 33.63 -22.11 21.97
CA HIS A 214 34.86 -22.80 22.37
C HIS A 214 34.70 -24.32 22.24
N PHE A 215 34.91 -24.81 21.02
CA PHE A 215 35.54 -26.09 20.78
C PHE A 215 36.45 -25.93 19.55
N GLY A 216 37.77 -26.04 19.76
CA GLY A 216 38.73 -26.01 18.66
C GLY A 216 39.93 -25.10 18.92
N GLN A 217 40.80 -25.55 19.82
CA GLN A 217 42.19 -25.11 19.88
C GLN A 217 42.86 -25.28 18.50
N HIS A 218 43.59 -24.28 18.02
CA HIS A 218 45.02 -24.41 17.73
C HIS A 218 45.62 -23.09 17.20
N ALA A 219 46.57 -22.58 17.98
CA ALA A 219 47.85 -22.02 17.59
C ALA A 219 47.96 -20.99 16.44
N GLY A 220 48.57 -19.85 16.78
CA GLY A 220 49.77 -19.45 16.04
C GLY A 220 49.76 -18.07 15.39
N HIS A 221 50.35 -17.12 16.11
CA HIS A 221 51.37 -16.20 15.63
C HIS A 221 51.02 -15.06 14.64
N ILE A 222 51.44 -13.88 15.09
CA ILE A 222 51.50 -12.57 14.43
C ILE A 222 52.57 -12.60 13.32
N HIS A 223 52.27 -12.03 12.14
CA HIS A 223 53.09 -10.95 11.53
C HIS A 223 52.48 -10.37 10.24
N THR A 224 52.30 -9.05 10.30
CA THR A 224 52.53 -7.97 9.31
C THR A 224 52.96 -8.35 7.87
N LEU A 225 52.31 -7.76 6.86
CA LEU A 225 52.88 -6.77 5.91
C LEU A 225 52.02 -6.59 4.63
N GLU A 226 51.73 -5.31 4.34
CA GLU A 226 51.82 -4.60 3.05
C GLU A 226 51.29 -5.15 1.70
N LYS A 227 50.72 -4.15 0.98
CA LYS A 227 50.74 -3.87 -0.47
C LYS A 227 49.58 -4.32 -1.38
N GLU A 228 48.82 -3.27 -1.76
CA GLU A 228 48.62 -2.75 -3.13
C GLU A 228 47.87 -3.53 -4.22
N HIS A 229 46.98 -2.74 -4.86
CA HIS A 229 46.55 -2.71 -6.27
C HIS A 229 45.42 -3.62 -6.81
N HIS A 230 44.45 -2.89 -7.38
CA HIS A 230 43.70 -3.10 -8.63
C HIS A 230 42.31 -3.79 -8.68
N LEU A 231 41.41 -3.00 -9.31
CA LEU A 231 40.17 -3.32 -10.02
C LEU A 231 40.11 -4.72 -10.63
N SER A 232 38.95 -5.38 -10.54
CA SER A 232 38.06 -5.68 -11.69
C SER A 232 36.93 -6.64 -11.29
N THR A 233 35.70 -6.27 -11.67
CA THR A 233 34.60 -7.14 -12.14
C THR A 233 34.22 -8.39 -11.32
N GLU A 234 33.09 -8.32 -10.59
CA GLU A 234 32.35 -9.50 -10.13
C GLU A 234 30.99 -9.55 -10.85
N SER A 235 30.99 -10.26 -11.98
CA SER A 235 29.81 -10.90 -12.56
C SER A 235 29.88 -12.36 -12.17
N GLU A 236 28.73 -12.99 -11.98
CA GLU A 236 28.51 -14.41 -11.61
C GLU A 236 28.55 -14.71 -10.11
N LYS A 237 27.36 -14.72 -9.51
CA LYS A 237 26.89 -15.68 -8.49
C LYS A 237 25.40 -15.46 -8.34
N HIS A 238 24.58 -16.36 -8.88
CA HIS A 238 23.33 -16.88 -8.28
C HIS A 238 22.54 -17.64 -9.33
N LEU A 239 22.89 -18.91 -9.54
CA LEU A 239 22.09 -19.85 -10.31
C LEU A 239 22.21 -21.24 -9.71
N VAL A 240 21.77 -21.41 -8.45
CA VAL A 240 21.35 -22.71 -7.90
C VAL A 240 20.34 -22.44 -6.78
N LEU A 241 19.06 -22.57 -7.08
CA LEU A 241 18.02 -23.22 -6.26
C LEU A 241 16.67 -22.83 -6.87
N LEU A 242 16.06 -23.74 -7.62
CA LEU A 242 14.61 -23.95 -7.72
C LEU A 242 14.38 -25.12 -8.71
N SER A 243 14.69 -26.31 -8.22
CA SER A 243 14.43 -27.58 -8.91
C SER A 243 13.97 -28.61 -7.88
N VAL A 244 12.86 -28.34 -7.20
CA VAL A 244 11.96 -29.38 -6.66
C VAL A 244 10.59 -28.73 -6.52
N ILE A 245 9.64 -29.15 -7.35
CA ILE A 245 8.19 -29.33 -7.16
C ILE A 245 7.58 -29.28 -8.58
N SER A 246 7.82 -30.34 -9.33
CA SER A 246 6.99 -30.72 -10.48
C SER A 246 7.17 -32.21 -10.69
N SER A 247 6.66 -33.00 -9.75
CA SER A 247 6.41 -34.41 -9.98
C SER A 247 5.31 -34.88 -9.05
N GLY A 248 4.21 -35.33 -9.64
CA GLY A 248 3.05 -35.88 -8.93
C GLY A 248 1.79 -35.10 -9.23
N TYR A 249 1.14 -35.42 -10.35
CA TYR A 249 -0.28 -35.75 -10.46
C TYR A 249 -0.57 -36.05 -11.94
N PHE A 250 -0.24 -37.26 -12.36
CA PHE A 250 -0.74 -37.87 -13.59
C PHE A 250 -1.43 -39.17 -13.16
N CYS A 251 -2.76 -39.16 -13.10
CA CYS A 251 -3.55 -40.39 -13.19
C CYS A 251 -5.02 -40.10 -13.53
N SER A 252 -5.42 -40.56 -14.71
CA SER A 252 -6.71 -41.17 -15.07
C SER A 252 -8.03 -40.42 -14.82
N ALA A 253 -8.75 -40.09 -15.90
CA ALA A 253 -9.99 -40.80 -16.25
C ALA A 253 -10.45 -40.46 -17.68
N SER A 254 -10.50 -41.49 -18.54
CA SER A 254 -11.27 -41.51 -19.78
C SER A 254 -12.75 -41.72 -19.47
N ARG A 255 -13.62 -40.94 -20.13
CA ARG A 255 -14.85 -41.39 -20.80
C ARG A 255 -15.34 -40.30 -21.74
#